data_AF-A0A812A9M5-F1
#
_entry.id   AF-A0A812A9M5-F1
#
_cell.length_a   1.000
_cell.length_b   1.000
_cell.length_c   1.000
_cell.angle_alpha   90.00
_cell.angle_beta   90.00
_cell.angle_gamma   90.00
#
_symmetry.space_group_name_H-M   'P 1'
#
loop_
_entity.id
_entity.type
_entity.pdbx_description
1 polymer ?
#
loop_
_entity_poly.entity_id
_entity_poly.type
_entity_poly.pdbx_seq_one_letter_code
_entity_poly.pdbx_strand_id
1 'polypeptide(L)'
;MKETLNSGEMEEDEFWFVALEFAEVVVERARGMFKTKETCDECDDYIIEYYIVEIMRFFFGFSSILFYAFLRDHRELREILKLKVLKSFSDYEDFRKKSHRTKVRIDNIIKRNVKEEADEIYGLETTVVTVDLNRLRKGCCVE
;
A
#
# COMPACT_ATOMS: atom_id res chain seq x y z
N MET A 1 -31.15 18.56 -4.53
CA MET A 1 -29.79 18.45 -5.11
C MET A 1 -29.71 17.09 -5.77
N LYS A 2 -29.49 17.02 -7.09
CA LYS A 2 -29.16 15.77 -7.76
C LYS A 2 -27.68 15.53 -7.48
N GLU A 3 -27.36 14.48 -6.74
CA GLU A 3 -26.01 13.94 -6.71
C GLU A 3 -25.70 13.47 -8.14
N THR A 4 -24.85 14.22 -8.84
CA THR A 4 -24.29 13.79 -10.11
C THR A 4 -23.42 12.58 -9.84
N LEU A 5 -23.94 11.39 -10.17
CA LEU A 5 -23.15 10.18 -10.30
C LEU A 5 -22.01 10.48 -11.28
N ASN A 6 -20.77 10.26 -10.82
CA ASN A 6 -19.56 10.49 -11.58
C ASN A 6 -19.61 9.66 -12.89
N SER A 7 -19.11 10.19 -14.02
CA SER A 7 -19.18 9.54 -15.34
C SER A 7 -18.37 8.23 -15.41
N GLY A 8 -17.59 7.93 -14.38
CA GLY A 8 -16.70 6.78 -14.32
C GLY A 8 -15.35 7.03 -15.00
N GLU A 9 -15.14 8.23 -15.54
CA GLU A 9 -13.87 8.69 -16.07
C GLU A 9 -13.13 9.45 -14.96
N MET A 10 -11.86 9.09 -14.74
CA MET A 10 -10.96 9.73 -13.80
C MET A 10 -9.77 10.24 -14.61
N GLU A 11 -9.51 11.54 -14.54
CA GLU A 11 -8.36 12.15 -15.21
C GLU A 11 -7.05 11.69 -14.55
N GLU A 12 -5.94 11.75 -15.29
CA GLU A 12 -4.63 11.29 -14.80
C GLU A 12 -4.20 12.03 -13.53
N ASP A 13 -4.45 13.35 -13.46
CA ASP A 13 -4.15 14.18 -12.29
C ASP A 13 -5.01 13.80 -11.06
N GLU A 14 -6.29 13.48 -11.27
CA GLU A 14 -7.19 13.02 -10.22
C GLU A 14 -6.77 11.64 -9.70
N PHE A 15 -6.36 10.75 -10.60
CA PHE A 15 -5.80 9.45 -10.24
C PHE A 15 -4.51 9.61 -9.44
N TRP A 16 -3.62 10.52 -9.85
CA TRP A 16 -2.37 10.76 -9.13
C TRP A 16 -2.61 11.26 -7.71
N PHE A 17 -3.53 12.21 -7.52
CA PHE A 17 -3.92 12.68 -6.20
C PHE A 17 -4.41 11.54 -5.30
N VAL A 18 -5.33 10.71 -5.81
CA VAL A 18 -5.84 9.54 -5.08
C VAL A 18 -4.72 8.55 -4.77
N ALA A 19 -3.79 8.33 -5.69
CA ALA A 19 -2.67 7.42 -5.51
C ALA A 19 -1.72 7.86 -4.38
N LEU A 20 -1.45 9.17 -4.26
CA LEU A 20 -0.61 9.71 -3.20
C LEU A 20 -1.28 9.60 -1.83
N GLU A 21 -2.56 9.99 -1.72
CA GLU A 21 -3.30 9.84 -0.46
C GLU A 21 -3.42 8.37 -0.04
N PHE A 22 -3.67 7.47 -1.00
CA PHE A 22 -3.70 6.04 -0.74
C PHE A 22 -2.34 5.52 -0.24
N ALA A 23 -1.24 5.99 -0.82
CA ALA A 23 0.10 5.63 -0.38
C ALA A 23 0.36 6.03 1.08
N GLU A 24 -0.10 7.20 1.51
CA GLU A 24 0.01 7.63 2.91
C GLU A 24 -0.75 6.69 3.85
N VAL A 25 -2.00 6.34 3.52
CA VAL A 25 -2.83 5.43 4.29
C VAL A 25 -2.18 4.04 4.40
N VAL A 26 -1.64 3.51 3.30
CA VAL A 26 -0.97 2.20 3.28
C VAL A 26 0.26 2.22 4.19
N VAL A 27 1.08 3.27 4.10
CA VAL A 27 2.29 3.43 4.91
C VAL A 27 1.96 3.54 6.41
N GLU A 28 0.95 4.33 6.77
CA GLU A 28 0.51 4.50 8.15
C GLU A 28 0.00 3.17 8.71
N ARG A 29 -0.87 2.48 7.98
CA ARG A 29 -1.43 1.19 8.42
C ARG A 29 -0.37 0.12 8.54
N ALA A 30 0.50 -0.03 7.54
CA ALA A 30 1.58 -1.00 7.59
C ALA A 30 2.45 -0.76 8.82
N ARG A 31 2.93 0.47 9.02
CA ARG A 31 3.77 0.78 10.19
C ARG A 31 3.01 0.66 11.51
N GLY A 32 1.70 0.88 11.54
CA GLY A 32 0.87 0.67 12.72
C GLY A 32 0.69 -0.81 13.08
N MET A 33 0.35 -1.65 12.10
CA MET A 33 0.07 -3.08 12.29
C MET A 33 1.29 -3.88 12.77
N PHE A 34 2.49 -3.50 12.32
CA PHE A 34 3.72 -4.22 12.62
C PHE A 34 4.53 -3.62 13.79
N LYS A 35 4.09 -2.51 14.40
CA LYS A 35 4.76 -1.88 15.57
C LYS A 35 4.46 -2.56 16.92
N THR A 36 3.53 -3.50 16.98
CA THR A 36 3.13 -4.11 18.25
C THR A 36 3.86 -5.43 18.55
N LYS A 37 4.85 -5.33 19.44
CA LYS A 37 5.49 -6.36 20.30
C LYS A 37 6.44 -7.39 19.65
N GLU A 38 7.70 -7.29 20.08
CA GLU A 38 8.62 -8.40 20.42
C GLU A 38 9.36 -9.19 19.32
N THR A 39 9.48 -8.72 18.08
CA THR A 39 10.27 -9.45 17.07
C THR A 39 11.23 -8.59 16.24
N CYS A 40 12.52 -8.63 16.58
CA CYS A 40 13.66 -8.33 15.68
C CYS A 40 13.49 -7.13 14.71
N ASP A 41 13.87 -5.94 15.17
CA ASP A 41 13.74 -4.64 14.47
C ASP A 41 14.11 -4.64 12.99
N GLU A 42 15.09 -5.45 12.55
CA GLU A 42 15.49 -5.51 11.13
C GLU A 42 14.60 -6.40 10.26
N CYS A 43 14.04 -7.49 10.79
CA CYS A 43 13.13 -8.36 10.03
C CYS A 43 11.78 -7.68 9.79
N ASP A 44 11.37 -6.81 10.70
CA ASP A 44 10.10 -6.10 10.63
C ASP A 44 10.14 -5.01 9.55
N ASP A 45 11.25 -4.29 9.37
CA ASP A 45 11.36 -3.27 8.32
C ASP A 45 11.22 -3.86 6.91
N TYR A 46 11.85 -5.01 6.62
CA TYR A 46 11.68 -5.68 5.33
C TYR A 46 10.26 -6.18 5.10
N ILE A 47 9.59 -6.67 6.15
CA ILE A 47 8.21 -7.13 6.08
C ILE A 47 7.25 -5.98 5.79
N ILE A 48 7.39 -4.89 6.54
CA ILE A 48 6.58 -3.68 6.41
C ILE A 48 6.75 -3.12 5.01
N GLU A 49 7.98 -2.96 4.55
CA GLU A 49 8.25 -2.40 3.22
C GLU A 49 7.78 -3.34 2.11
N TYR A 50 7.92 -4.66 2.27
CA TYR A 50 7.39 -5.62 1.31
C TYR A 50 5.87 -5.48 1.19
N TYR A 51 5.17 -5.39 2.32
CA TYR A 51 3.72 -5.19 2.34
C TYR A 51 3.30 -3.87 1.65
N ILE A 52 4.00 -2.77 1.93
CA ILE A 52 3.76 -1.47 1.27
C ILE A 52 3.97 -1.58 -0.26
N VAL A 53 5.09 -2.17 -0.69
CA VAL A 53 5.43 -2.33 -2.11
C VAL A 53 4.40 -3.21 -2.83
N GLU A 54 3.98 -4.32 -2.22
CA GLU A 54 2.99 -5.23 -2.81
C GLU A 54 1.64 -4.53 -3.03
N ILE A 55 1.16 -3.77 -2.05
CA ILE A 55 -0.12 -3.06 -2.17
C ILE A 55 -0.03 -1.97 -3.22
N MET A 56 1.02 -1.14 -3.18
CA MET A 56 1.14 -0.03 -4.12
C MET A 56 1.33 -0.53 -5.55
N ARG A 57 2.17 -1.55 -5.78
CA ARG A 57 2.30 -2.12 -7.14
C ARG A 57 0.99 -2.73 -7.62
N PHE A 58 0.22 -3.36 -6.72
CA PHE A 58 -1.08 -3.94 -7.07
C PHE A 58 -2.08 -2.86 -7.44
N PHE A 59 -2.14 -1.77 -6.67
CA PHE A 59 -2.97 -0.60 -6.95
C PHE A 59 -2.69 0.01 -8.33
N PHE A 60 -1.41 0.14 -8.71
CA PHE A 60 -1.03 0.62 -10.04
C PHE A 60 -1.12 -0.45 -11.15
N GLY A 61 -1.38 -1.72 -10.82
CA GLY A 61 -1.35 -2.82 -11.78
C GLY A 61 0.04 -3.13 -12.34
N PHE A 62 1.11 -2.75 -11.63
CA PHE A 62 2.48 -2.87 -12.11
C PHE A 62 3.15 -4.20 -11.73
N SER A 63 4.00 -4.69 -12.64
CA SER A 63 5.00 -5.69 -12.30
C SER A 63 6.02 -5.11 -11.32
N SER A 64 6.74 -5.95 -10.57
CA SER A 64 7.74 -5.48 -9.61
C SER A 64 8.84 -4.62 -10.26
N ILE A 65 9.34 -5.04 -11.44
CA ILE A 65 10.34 -4.27 -12.20
C ILE A 65 9.77 -2.91 -12.59
N LEU A 66 8.56 -2.88 -13.15
CA LEU A 66 7.91 -1.65 -13.59
C LEU A 66 7.65 -0.70 -12.43
N PHE A 67 7.23 -1.22 -11.28
CA PHE A 67 7.00 -0.41 -10.07
C PHE A 67 8.27 0.28 -9.58
N TYR A 68 9.42 -0.40 -9.56
CA TYR A 68 10.68 0.23 -9.17
C TYR A 68 11.24 1.20 -10.22
N ALA A 69 10.93 0.98 -11.50
CA ALA A 69 11.19 1.97 -12.54
C ALA A 69 10.34 3.22 -12.31
N PHE A 70 9.03 3.04 -12.11
CA PHE A 70 8.09 4.12 -11.79
C PHE A 70 8.51 4.91 -10.54
N LEU A 71 8.84 4.24 -9.44
CA LEU A 71 9.33 4.93 -8.23
C LEU A 71 10.60 5.76 -8.47
N ARG A 72 11.41 5.44 -9.49
CA ARG A 72 12.61 6.21 -9.84
C ARG A 72 12.25 7.57 -10.39
N ASP A 73 11.20 7.62 -11.18
CA ASP A 73 10.79 8.83 -11.89
C ASP A 73 9.81 9.66 -11.03
N HIS A 74 9.10 9.02 -10.10
CA HIS A 74 8.12 9.68 -9.22
C HIS A 74 8.66 9.90 -7.80
N ARG A 75 9.31 11.06 -7.61
CA ARG A 75 9.96 11.43 -6.33
C ARG A 75 8.96 11.57 -5.17
N GLU A 76 7.79 12.16 -5.41
CA GLU A 76 6.76 12.37 -4.37
C GLU A 76 6.30 11.05 -3.75
N LEU A 77 5.95 10.08 -4.60
CA LEU A 77 5.55 8.76 -4.14
C LEU A 77 6.68 8.08 -3.36
N ARG A 78 7.92 8.14 -3.85
CA ARG A 78 9.09 7.61 -3.14
C ARG A 78 9.26 8.23 -1.75
N GLU A 79 9.05 9.53 -1.62
CA GLU A 79 9.12 10.27 -0.36
C GLU A 79 7.98 9.94 0.60
N ILE A 80 6.80 9.54 0.11
CA ILE A 80 5.70 9.03 0.95
C ILE A 80 6.01 7.63 1.45
N LEU A 81 6.44 6.73 0.56
CA LEU A 81 6.73 5.33 0.93
C LEU A 81 7.87 5.24 1.95
N LYS A 82 8.88 6.12 1.84
CA LYS A 82 10.05 6.18 2.74
C LYS A 82 10.72 4.81 2.92
N LEU A 83 10.93 4.09 1.82
CA LEU A 83 11.58 2.78 1.82
C LEU A 83 13.05 2.92 2.24
N LYS A 84 13.44 2.20 3.29
CA LYS A 84 14.79 2.17 3.86
C LYS A 84 15.57 0.95 3.40
N VAL A 85 14.93 -0.22 3.38
CA VAL A 85 15.56 -1.52 3.11
C VAL A 85 15.23 -2.07 1.72
N LEU A 86 14.06 -1.78 1.17
CA LEU A 86 13.64 -2.17 -0.19
C LEU A 86 13.70 -0.97 -1.14
N LYS A 87 14.89 -0.40 -1.31
CA LYS A 87 15.08 0.80 -2.15
C LYS A 87 15.14 0.50 -3.64
N SER A 88 15.53 -0.73 -3.97
CA SER A 88 15.74 -1.18 -5.35
C SER A 88 15.00 -2.48 -5.65
N PHE A 89 14.80 -2.73 -6.94
CA PHE A 89 14.28 -4.00 -7.42
C PHE A 89 15.13 -5.20 -6.96
N SER A 90 16.45 -5.03 -6.87
CA SER A 90 17.36 -6.10 -6.42
C SER A 90 17.09 -6.48 -4.97
N ASP A 91 16.97 -5.48 -4.09
CA ASP A 91 16.69 -5.70 -2.66
C ASP A 91 15.35 -6.42 -2.48
N TYR A 92 14.35 -6.00 -3.25
CA TYR A 92 13.02 -6.61 -3.27
C TYR A 92 13.06 -8.07 -3.74
N GLU A 93 13.71 -8.38 -4.85
CA GLU A 93 13.78 -9.76 -5.36
C GLU A 93 14.56 -10.68 -4.43
N ASP A 94 15.66 -10.18 -3.84
CA ASP A 94 16.44 -10.95 -2.88
C ASP A 94 15.64 -11.27 -1.62
N PHE A 95 14.89 -10.31 -1.10
CA PHE A 95 13.98 -10.54 0.02
C PHE A 95 12.85 -11.50 -0.39
N ARG A 96 12.19 -11.27 -1.53
CA ARG A 96 11.08 -12.09 -2.03
C ARG A 96 11.46 -13.56 -2.14
N LYS A 97 12.64 -13.87 -2.68
CA LYS A 97 13.16 -15.26 -2.78
C LYS A 97 13.39 -15.90 -1.41
N LYS A 98 13.79 -15.12 -0.40
CA LYS A 98 14.02 -15.59 0.98
C LYS A 98 12.74 -15.61 1.83
N SER A 99 11.69 -14.90 1.41
CA SER A 99 10.50 -14.59 2.19
C SER A 99 9.50 -15.74 2.42
N HIS A 100 9.79 -16.98 2.02
CA HIS A 100 8.79 -18.07 2.11
C HIS A 100 8.24 -18.28 3.53
N ARG A 101 9.10 -18.19 4.56
CA ARG A 101 8.67 -18.22 5.99
C ARG A 101 8.04 -16.91 6.45
N THR A 102 8.37 -15.81 5.78
CA THR A 102 7.94 -14.46 6.11
C THR A 102 6.52 -14.18 5.63
N LYS A 103 6.11 -14.74 4.49
CA LYS A 103 4.71 -14.71 4.02
C LYS A 103 3.72 -15.25 5.05
N VAL A 104 4.04 -16.41 5.64
CA VAL A 104 3.22 -17.02 6.70
C VAL A 104 3.11 -16.09 7.93
N ARG A 105 4.18 -15.36 8.26
CA ARG A 105 4.15 -14.37 9.35
C ARG A 105 3.28 -13.17 9.00
N ILE A 106 3.41 -12.63 7.79
CA ILE A 106 2.57 -11.54 7.27
C ILE A 106 1.09 -11.94 7.34
N ASP A 107 0.73 -13.11 6.82
CA ASP A 107 -0.64 -13.62 6.85
C ASP A 107 -1.16 -13.76 8.29
N ASN A 108 -0.33 -14.25 9.22
CA ASN A 108 -0.71 -14.37 10.63
C ASN A 108 -0.88 -13.01 11.32
N ILE A 109 -0.07 -12.01 10.98
CA ILE A 109 -0.18 -10.65 11.52
C ILE A 109 -1.44 -9.97 10.97
N ILE A 110 -1.71 -10.10 9.67
CA ILE A 110 -2.94 -9.59 9.05
C ILE A 110 -4.17 -10.24 9.70
N LYS A 111 -4.22 -11.58 9.79
CA LYS A 111 -5.34 -12.31 10.41
C LYS A 111 -5.60 -11.92 11.87
N ARG A 112 -4.59 -11.48 12.61
CA ARG A 112 -4.74 -11.02 14.00
C ARG A 112 -5.27 -9.59 14.10
N ASN A 113 -4.97 -8.75 13.11
CA ASN A 113 -5.37 -7.34 13.06
C ASN A 113 -6.75 -7.15 12.42
N VAL A 114 -7.19 -8.06 11.54
CA VAL A 114 -8.55 -8.04 10.97
C VAL A 114 -9.53 -8.65 11.96
N LYS A 115 -10.10 -7.82 12.84
CA LYS A 115 -11.28 -8.12 13.65
C LYS A 115 -12.44 -7.25 13.13
N GLU A 116 -13.45 -7.90 12.57
CA GLU A 116 -14.80 -7.38 12.24
C GLU A 116 -15.06 -6.75 10.85
N GLU A 117 -16.29 -7.05 10.38
CA GLU A 117 -16.94 -6.77 9.10
C GLU A 117 -17.17 -5.27 8.82
N ALA A 118 -16.89 -4.83 7.58
CA ALA A 118 -17.67 -3.82 6.82
C ALA A 118 -16.97 -3.49 5.48
N ASP A 119 -17.69 -3.72 4.38
CA ASP A 119 -17.49 -3.22 3.01
C ASP A 119 -16.07 -3.40 2.42
N GLU A 120 -15.84 -4.63 1.95
CA GLU A 120 -14.54 -5.19 1.54
C GLU A 120 -14.12 -4.78 0.11
N ILE A 121 -12.98 -4.10 -0.02
CA ILE A 121 -12.22 -4.03 -1.27
C ILE A 121 -11.20 -5.18 -1.26
N TYR A 122 -11.39 -6.17 -2.15
CA TYR A 122 -10.55 -7.36 -2.26
C TYR A 122 -9.24 -7.04 -3.01
N GLY A 123 -8.18 -6.76 -2.25
CA GLY A 123 -6.89 -6.32 -2.79
C GLY A 123 -5.79 -7.38 -2.87
N LEU A 124 -6.01 -8.60 -2.38
CA LEU A 124 -5.11 -9.76 -2.50
C LEU A 124 -5.85 -11.01 -1.99
N GLU A 125 -5.46 -12.20 -2.46
CA GLU A 125 -5.90 -13.51 -1.92
C GLU A 125 -5.69 -13.64 -0.38
N THR A 126 -5.01 -12.68 0.27
CA THR A 126 -4.75 -12.67 1.72
C THR A 126 -4.81 -11.30 2.41
N THR A 127 -5.39 -10.23 1.83
CA THR A 127 -5.43 -8.92 2.50
C THR A 127 -6.68 -8.08 2.21
N VAL A 128 -7.35 -7.63 3.28
CA VAL A 128 -8.42 -6.61 3.23
C VAL A 128 -7.84 -5.28 3.68
N VAL A 129 -7.85 -4.28 2.80
CA VAL A 129 -7.53 -2.89 3.15
C VAL A 129 -8.80 -2.07 3.01
N THR A 130 -9.44 -1.75 4.13
CA THR A 130 -10.61 -0.87 4.16
C THR A 130 -10.20 0.58 3.92
N VAL A 131 -10.46 1.14 2.74
CA VAL A 131 -10.21 2.56 2.44
C VAL A 131 -11.54 3.28 2.33
N ASP A 132 -11.74 4.33 3.13
CA ASP A 132 -12.88 5.22 2.96
C ASP A 132 -12.62 6.17 1.79
N LEU A 133 -13.00 5.73 0.59
CA LEU A 133 -12.87 6.49 -0.65
C LEU A 133 -13.64 7.84 -0.59
N ASN A 134 -14.69 7.95 0.24
CA ASN A 134 -15.42 9.21 0.42
C ASN A 134 -14.62 10.23 1.23
N ARG A 135 -13.68 9.79 2.07
CA ARG A 135 -12.76 10.67 2.80
C ARG A 135 -11.66 11.21 1.90
N LEU A 136 -11.12 10.39 1.00
CA LEU A 136 -10.15 10.81 -0.03
C LEU A 136 -10.77 11.83 -1.00
N ARG A 137 -12.04 11.60 -1.36
CA ARG A 137 -12.80 12.52 -2.22
C ARG A 137 -13.06 13.91 -1.60
N LYS A 138 -13.04 14.06 -0.28
CA LYS A 138 -13.35 15.34 0.40
C LYS A 138 -12.27 16.42 0.25
N GLY A 139 -11.12 16.11 -0.34
CA GLY A 139 -10.15 17.11 -0.80
C GLY A 139 -10.49 17.74 -2.17
N CYS A 140 -11.35 17.09 -2.97
CA CYS A 140 -11.68 17.49 -4.34
C CYS A 140 -12.86 18.48 -4.43
N CYS A 141 -13.25 19.09 -3.32
CA CYS A 141 -14.17 20.22 -3.32
C CYS A 141 -13.42 21.46 -2.84
N VAL A 142 -12.52 21.95 -3.69
CA VAL A 142 -12.16 23.37 -3.67
C VAL A 142 -13.31 24.11 -4.36
N GLU A 143 -13.81 25.14 -3.69
CA GLU A 143 -14.95 25.99 -4.04
C GLU A 143 -14.95 26.53 -5.48
#